data_AF-A0A8H9KTP4-F1
#
_entry.id   AF-A0A8H9KTP4-F1
#
_cell.length_a   1.000
_cell.length_b   1.000
_cell.length_c   1.000
_cell.angle_alpha   90.00
_cell.angle_beta   90.00
_cell.angle_gamma   90.00
#
_symmetry.space_group_name_H-M   'P 1'
#
loop_
_entity.id
_entity.type
_entity.pdbx_description
1 polymer ?
#
loop_
_entity_poly.entity_id
_entity_poly.type
_entity_poly.pdbx_seq_one_letter_code
_entity_poly.pdbx_strand_id
1 'polypeptide(L)'
;MIGFITNRNSHEFRIPDHLVFTINIDQQKFIVEGSGYLFSLQKLKPGFEYDFLITEFDEPSQLLSPMDDAAEIDQQLVEMINDENWQLQQDLQEFRRLETILKAEGII
;
A
#
# COMPACT_ATOMS: atom_id res chain seq x y z
N MET A 1 -6.15 10.61 24.87
CA MET A 1 -6.27 9.18 24.51
C MET A 1 -4.93 8.66 24.00
N ILE A 2 -4.58 7.39 24.24
CA ILE A 2 -3.35 6.78 23.69
C ILE A 2 -3.66 6.28 22.27
N GLY A 3 -2.80 6.58 21.30
CA GLY A 3 -2.92 6.09 19.92
C GLY A 3 -1.64 6.30 19.12
N PHE A 4 -1.77 6.35 17.79
CA PHE A 4 -0.64 6.50 16.86
C PHE A 4 -0.60 7.90 16.24
N ILE A 5 0.61 8.45 16.11
CA ILE A 5 0.88 9.65 15.32
C ILE A 5 1.84 9.30 14.18
N THR A 6 1.52 9.72 12.97
CA THR A 6 2.43 9.62 11.82
C THR A 6 2.34 10.85 10.91
N ASN A 7 3.39 11.12 10.15
CA ASN A 7 3.47 12.23 9.21
C ASN A 7 3.53 11.69 7.78
N ARG A 8 2.59 12.12 6.93
CA ARG A 8 2.61 11.78 5.51
C ARG A 8 2.19 12.98 4.66
N ASN A 9 2.95 13.26 3.60
CA ASN A 9 2.70 14.40 2.72
C ASN A 9 2.52 15.74 3.48
N SER A 10 3.35 15.97 4.50
CA SER A 10 3.28 17.14 5.39
C SER A 10 1.98 17.27 6.19
N HIS A 11 1.22 16.18 6.35
CA HIS A 11 0.06 16.08 7.24
C HIS A 11 0.35 15.13 8.39
N GLU A 12 0.00 15.57 9.60
CA GLU A 12 0.02 14.75 10.81
C GLU A 12 -1.32 14.02 10.95
N PHE A 13 -1.25 12.71 11.14
CA PHE A 13 -2.41 11.84 11.37
C PHE A 13 -2.37 11.31 12.80
N ARG A 14 -3.42 11.58 13.57
CA ARG A 14 -3.66 11.09 14.94
C ARG A 14 -4.72 10.02 14.89
N ILE A 15 -4.31 8.77 15.05
CA ILE A 15 -5.11 7.57 14.80
C ILE A 15 -5.39 6.92 16.15
N PRO A 16 -6.65 6.89 16.63
CA PRO A 16 -7.01 6.48 17.98
C PRO A 16 -7.08 4.97 18.20
N ASP A 17 -7.13 4.19 17.14
CA ASP A 17 -7.58 2.80 17.19
C ASP A 17 -6.45 1.84 16.79
N HIS A 18 -6.45 1.36 15.54
CA HIS A 18 -5.49 0.37 15.06
C HIS A 18 -4.90 0.76 13.71
N LEU A 19 -3.83 0.06 13.35
CA LEU A 19 -3.19 0.13 12.03
C LEU A 19 -3.13 -1.28 11.44
N VAL A 20 -3.55 -1.41 10.20
CA VAL A 20 -3.46 -2.65 9.42
C VAL A 20 -2.36 -2.51 8.39
N PHE A 21 -1.43 -3.46 8.37
CA PHE A 21 -0.35 -3.56 7.39
C PHE A 21 -0.57 -4.78 6.51
N THR A 22 -0.70 -4.56 5.20
CA THR A 22 -0.91 -5.64 4.23
C THR A 22 0.22 -5.64 3.20
N ILE A 23 0.94 -6.76 3.13
CA ILE A 23 1.94 -7.01 2.08
C ILE A 23 1.35 -8.03 1.12
N ASN A 24 1.17 -7.65 -0.15
CA ASN A 24 0.80 -8.56 -1.22
C ASN A 24 2.00 -8.72 -2.18
N ILE A 25 2.68 -9.87 -2.07
CA ILE A 25 3.90 -10.16 -2.83
C ILE A 25 3.58 -10.35 -4.31
N ASP A 26 2.52 -11.09 -4.63
CA ASP A 26 2.12 -11.40 -6.01
C ASP A 26 1.79 -10.12 -6.79
N GLN A 27 1.11 -9.18 -6.15
CA GLN A 27 0.78 -7.89 -6.74
C GLN A 27 1.88 -6.83 -6.56
N GLN A 28 2.98 -7.16 -5.89
CA GLN A 28 4.05 -6.23 -5.51
C GLN A 28 3.55 -4.96 -4.78
N LYS A 29 2.64 -5.10 -3.82
CA LYS A 29 2.02 -3.97 -3.11
C LYS A 29 2.17 -4.05 -1.59
N PHE A 30 2.27 -2.87 -0.99
CA PHE A 30 2.23 -2.64 0.44
C PHE A 30 1.12 -1.65 0.77
N ILE A 31 0.31 -1.96 1.76
CA ILE A 31 -0.85 -1.16 2.16
C ILE A 31 -0.79 -0.89 3.67
N VAL A 32 -1.11 0.34 4.05
CA VAL A 32 -1.28 0.78 5.44
C VAL A 32 -2.62 1.45 5.58
N GLU A 33 -3.42 0.99 6.54
CA GLU A 33 -4.76 1.52 6.81
C GLU A 33 -4.91 1.80 8.30
N GLY A 34 -5.56 2.91 8.67
CA GLY A 34 -5.85 3.24 10.06
C GLY A 34 -7.26 3.75 10.23
N SER A 35 -8.24 2.83 10.32
CA SER A 35 -9.66 3.07 10.66
C SER A 35 -10.28 4.33 10.03
N GLY A 36 -10.04 4.55 8.73
CA GLY A 36 -10.55 5.71 8.00
C GLY A 36 -9.79 7.02 8.22
N TYR A 37 -8.76 7.08 9.05
CA TYR A 37 -7.92 8.27 9.27
C TYR A 37 -6.73 8.36 8.31
N LEU A 38 -6.18 7.22 7.91
CA LEU A 38 -5.02 7.12 7.03
C LEU A 38 -5.19 5.92 6.08
N PHE A 39 -4.92 6.14 4.80
CA PHE A 39 -4.80 5.06 3.82
C PHE A 39 -3.59 5.32 2.92
N SER A 40 -2.66 4.37 2.86
CA SER A 40 -1.53 4.39 1.93
C SER A 40 -1.40 3.09 1.16
N LEU A 41 -1.29 3.19 -0.16
CA LEU A 41 -0.87 2.10 -1.01
C LEU A 41 0.44 2.46 -1.72
N GLN A 42 1.40 1.54 -1.68
CA GLN A 42 2.72 1.71 -2.28
C GLN A 42 3.18 0.44 -2.99
N LYS A 43 4.02 0.58 -4.03
CA LYS A 43 4.69 -0.56 -4.66
C LYS A 43 5.78 -1.10 -3.73
N LEU A 44 5.88 -2.43 -3.60
CA LEU A 44 6.96 -3.06 -2.84
C LEU A 44 8.30 -2.72 -3.49
N LYS A 45 9.16 -2.07 -2.71
CA LYS A 45 10.56 -1.77 -3.03
C LYS A 45 11.42 -2.06 -1.80
N PRO A 46 12.64 -2.57 -1.97
CA PRO A 46 13.58 -2.71 -0.86
C PRO A 46 13.84 -1.38 -0.16
N GLY A 47 14.01 -1.40 1.17
CA GLY A 47 14.37 -0.22 1.96
C GLY A 47 13.20 0.72 2.26
N PHE A 48 11.99 0.18 2.31
CA PHE A 48 10.79 0.95 2.59
C PHE A 48 10.50 0.98 4.09
N GLU A 49 10.29 2.19 4.64
CA GLU A 49 10.16 2.44 6.09
C GLU A 49 8.89 3.26 6.38
N TYR A 50 8.24 2.94 7.50
CA TYR A 50 7.12 3.70 8.04
C TYR A 50 7.34 3.94 9.53
N ASP A 51 7.23 5.21 9.91
CA ASP A 51 7.40 5.62 11.29
C ASP A 51 6.05 5.98 11.93
N PHE A 52 5.83 5.43 13.13
CA PHE A 52 4.70 5.73 13.98
C PHE A 52 5.19 6.02 15.39
N LEU A 53 4.63 7.07 15.99
CA LEU A 53 4.82 7.39 17.40
C LEU A 53 3.57 6.95 18.18
N ILE A 54 3.74 6.08 19.17
CA ILE A 54 2.67 5.74 20.11
C ILE A 54 2.71 6.74 21.26
N THR A 55 1.68 7.56 21.39
CA THR A 55 1.62 8.62 22.41
C THR A 55 0.17 8.99 22.75
N GLU A 56 0.01 9.78 23.81
CA GLU A 56 -1.26 10.43 24.13
C GLU A 56 -1.51 11.67 23.27
N PHE A 57 -2.75 11.87 22.84
CA PHE A 57 -3.25 13.08 22.20
C PHE A 57 -4.69 13.38 22.62
N ASP A 58 -5.11 14.65 22.56
CA ASP A 58 -6.43 15.07 23.02
C ASP A 58 -7.54 14.70 22.04
N GLU A 59 -7.33 14.98 20.74
CA GLU A 59 -8.32 14.82 19.67
C GLU A 59 -7.72 14.05 18.47
N PRO A 60 -8.45 13.09 17.86
CA PRO A 60 -8.02 12.39 16.65
C PRO A 60 -8.07 13.30 15.42
N SER A 61 -7.44 12.86 14.32
CA SER A 61 -7.57 13.53 13.01
C SER A 61 -8.98 13.41 12.46
N GLN A 62 -9.33 14.22 11.45
CA GLN A 62 -10.58 14.04 10.73
C GLN A 62 -10.54 12.72 9.94
N LEU A 63 -11.66 11.99 9.95
CA LEU A 63 -11.84 10.81 9.10
C LEU A 63 -11.82 11.22 7.63
N LEU A 64 -11.12 10.43 6.82
CA LEU A 64 -11.10 10.51 5.36
C LEU A 64 -12.40 9.95 4.77
N SER A 65 -12.95 8.89 5.35
CA SER A 65 -14.26 8.33 5.00
C SER A 65 -15.07 7.99 6.25
N PRO A 66 -16.36 8.39 6.32
CA PRO A 66 -17.27 8.02 7.40
C PRO A 66 -17.99 6.68 7.16
N MET A 67 -17.85 6.08 5.97
CA MET A 67 -18.44 4.79 5.61
C MET A 67 -17.31 3.80 5.33
N ASP A 68 -17.24 2.76 6.16
CA ASP A 68 -16.37 1.59 6.12
C ASP A 68 -14.94 1.68 6.70
N ASP A 69 -14.68 0.75 7.63
CA ASP A 69 -13.38 0.22 8.09
C ASP A 69 -12.61 -0.55 6.99
N ALA A 70 -13.06 -0.48 5.74
CA ALA A 70 -12.43 -1.13 4.60
C ALA A 70 -12.26 -0.12 3.47
N ALA A 71 -11.01 0.31 3.29
CA ALA A 71 -10.44 0.96 2.12
C ALA A 71 -11.39 1.31 0.97
N GLU A 72 -11.71 2.60 0.79
CA GLU A 72 -12.05 3.08 -0.54
C GLU A 72 -10.81 2.87 -1.43
N ILE A 73 -10.96 1.99 -2.42
CA ILE A 73 -9.94 1.75 -3.42
C ILE A 73 -9.73 3.06 -4.18
N ASP A 74 -8.52 3.62 -4.06
CA ASP A 74 -8.10 4.79 -4.81
C ASP A 74 -8.45 4.62 -6.31
N GLN A 75 -9.33 5.48 -6.81
CA GLN A 75 -9.77 5.44 -8.21
C GLN A 75 -8.58 5.55 -9.19
N GLN A 76 -7.51 6.25 -8.82
CA GLN A 76 -6.30 6.33 -9.63
C GLN A 76 -5.56 4.99 -9.68
N LEU A 77 -5.62 4.20 -8.61
CA LEU A 77 -5.08 2.84 -8.58
C LEU A 77 -5.94 1.88 -9.41
N VAL A 78 -7.27 2.02 -9.36
CA VAL A 78 -8.19 1.26 -10.23
C VAL A 78 -7.90 1.58 -11.69
N GLU A 79 -7.73 2.85 -12.04
CA GLU A 79 -7.36 3.31 -13.37
C GLU A 79 -5.97 2.80 -13.80
N MET A 80 -4.98 2.81 -12.90
CA MET A 80 -3.64 2.26 -13.17
C MET A 80 -3.64 0.74 -13.38
N ILE A 81 -4.47 0.00 -12.65
CA ILE A 81 -4.61 -1.46 -12.79
C ILE A 81 -5.37 -1.81 -14.07
N ASN A 82 -6.33 -0.98 -14.48
CA ASN A 82 -7.15 -1.17 -15.67
C ASN A 82 -6.51 -0.60 -16.96
N ASP A 83 -5.33 0.03 -16.88
CA ASP A 83 -4.58 0.45 -18.07
C ASP A 83 -4.05 -0.81 -18.78
N GLU A 84 -4.50 -1.06 -20.02
CA GLU A 84 -4.09 -2.22 -20.82
C GLU A 84 -2.55 -2.31 -21.00
N ASN A 85 -1.85 -1.17 -20.95
CA ASN A 85 -0.38 -1.15 -20.98
C ASN A 85 0.25 -1.70 -19.71
N TRP A 86 -0.43 -1.56 -18.56
CA TRP A 86 0.05 -2.09 -17.28
C TRP A 86 0.00 -3.60 -17.27
N GLN A 87 -1.11 -4.20 -17.71
CA GLN A 87 -1.26 -5.65 -17.82
C GLN A 87 -0.19 -6.23 -18.78
N LEU A 88 0.01 -5.58 -19.93
CA LEU A 88 1.03 -5.98 -20.90
C LEU A 88 2.45 -5.89 -20.33
N GLN A 89 2.75 -4.86 -19.52
CA GLN A 89 4.05 -4.73 -18.85
C GLN A 89 4.28 -5.82 -17.80
N GLN A 90 3.25 -6.23 -17.06
CA GLN A 90 3.33 -7.35 -16.11
C GLN A 90 3.57 -8.68 -16.84
N ASP A 91 2.83 -8.93 -17.92
CA ASP A 91 2.98 -10.15 -18.74
C ASP A 91 4.38 -10.22 -19.37
N LEU A 92 4.92 -9.08 -19.84
CA LEU A 92 6.29 -8.98 -20.35
C LEU A 92 7.34 -9.25 -19.27
N GLN A 93 7.09 -8.81 -18.05
CA GLN A 93 7.99 -9.01 -16.93
C GLN A 93 8.01 -10.48 -16.50
N GLU A 94 6.86 -11.12 -16.45
CA GLU A 94 6.74 -12.55 -16.15
C GLU A 94 7.31 -13.41 -17.28
N PHE A 95 7.10 -13.02 -18.54
CA PHE A 95 7.72 -13.68 -19.69
C PHE A 95 9.25 -13.66 -19.58
N ARG A 96 9.86 -12.51 -19.26
CA ARG A 96 11.32 -12.41 -19.09
C ARG A 96 11.83 -13.25 -17.91
N ARG A 97 11.04 -13.35 -16.83
CA ARG A 97 11.35 -14.22 -15.68
C ARG A 97 11.38 -15.68 -16.11
N LEU A 98 10.34 -16.13 -16.82
CA LEU A 98 10.25 -17.49 -17.35
C LEU A 98 11.33 -17.78 -18.38
N GLU A 99 11.62 -16.86 -19.28
CA GLU A 99 12.70 -17.00 -20.27
C GLU A 99 14.06 -17.21 -19.58
N THR A 100 14.32 -16.47 -18.50
CA THR A 100 15.56 -16.62 -17.72
C THR A 100 15.66 -18.01 -17.09
N ILE A 101 14.56 -18.51 -16.52
CA ILE A 101 14.49 -19.86 -15.93
C ILE A 101 14.72 -20.92 -17.01
N LEU A 102 14.02 -20.83 -18.14
CA LEU A 102 14.10 -21.82 -19.21
C LEU A 102 15.49 -21.87 -19.85
N LYS A 103 16.19 -20.73 -19.99
CA LYS A 103 17.60 -20.68 -20.44
C LYS A 103 18.54 -21.33 -19.43
N ALA A 104 18.31 -21.12 -18.13
CA ALA A 104 19.12 -21.74 -17.08
C ALA A 104 18.95 -23.28 -17.06
N GLU A 105 17.76 -23.77 -17.37
CA GLU A 105 17.43 -25.19 -17.47
C GLU A 105 17.80 -25.81 -18.84
N GLY A 106 18.28 -25.01 -19.80
CA GLY A 106 18.67 -25.48 -21.14
C GLY A 106 17.51 -25.97 -22.00
N ILE A 107 16.28 -25.55 -21.69
CA ILE A 107 15.07 -25.90 -22.43
C ILE A 107 14.95 -25.04 -23.70
N ILE A 108 15.45 -23.79 -23.64
CA ILE A 108 15.58 -22.84 -24.76
C ILE A 108 16.96 -22.20 -24.79
#